data_AF-A0A7K4ANQ2-F1
#
_entry.id   AF-A0A7K4ANQ2-F1
#
_cell.length_a   1.000
_cell.length_b   1.000
_cell.length_c   1.000
_cell.angle_alpha   90.00
_cell.angle_beta   90.00
_cell.angle_gamma   90.00
#
_symmetry.space_group_name_H-M   'P 1'
#
loop_
_entity.id
_entity.type
_entity.pdbx_description
1 polymer ?
#
loop_
_entity_poly.entity_id
_entity_poly.type
_entity_poly.pdbx_seq_one_letter_code
_entity_poly.pdbx_strand_id
1 'polypeptide(L)'
;MPDRGVSNIKALLAVLIVAVLVGSAVIVYLHNADNTDRGDGTGDSYNWIYQGVEFRLGLNLNYNLLAYYDPDNVERVPDSNSDSRGSNIIDYVMADADNLDVIKQLSESLIRLYHDAYGTDTLGQGYADFVLSFIRSNFNYELDFFMYGMPDYMALPIETLLKGAGDREDLSVLYATLLYASGYDVGIIVYKNHAMASVKLDSFEISNNGYHLSCMEHNSEKYYGCETTPGAYCPVGYADHDLIGDIDTAILYANE
;
A
#
# COMPACT_ATOMS: atom_id res chain seq x y z
N MET A 1 -22.84 29.46 41.15
CA MET A 1 -21.79 28.47 41.43
C MET A 1 -21.51 27.70 40.14
N PRO A 2 -20.35 27.85 39.47
CA PRO A 2 -20.09 27.12 38.24
C PRO A 2 -19.39 25.78 38.55
N ASP A 3 -20.11 24.70 38.27
CA ASP A 3 -19.71 23.52 37.50
C ASP A 3 -18.24 23.02 37.53
N ARG A 4 -17.67 22.87 38.72
CA ARG A 4 -16.32 22.29 38.91
C ARG A 4 -16.23 20.78 38.65
N GLY A 5 -17.36 20.08 38.51
CA GLY A 5 -17.39 18.62 38.33
C GLY A 5 -17.17 18.16 36.89
N VAL A 6 -17.78 18.85 35.92
CA VAL A 6 -17.73 18.45 34.49
C VAL A 6 -16.39 18.78 33.85
N SER A 7 -15.72 19.86 34.30
CA SER A 7 -14.41 20.26 33.77
C SER A 7 -13.29 19.27 34.10
N ASN A 8 -13.32 18.65 35.27
CA ASN A 8 -12.29 17.70 35.70
C ASN A 8 -12.40 16.35 34.97
N ILE A 9 -13.62 15.91 34.64
CA ILE A 9 -13.87 14.67 33.90
C ILE A 9 -13.39 14.78 32.45
N LYS A 10 -13.62 15.93 31.80
CA LYS A 10 -13.13 16.17 30.43
C LYS A 10 -11.60 16.23 30.36
N ALA A 11 -10.96 16.84 31.36
CA ALA A 11 -9.50 16.85 31.46
C ALA A 11 -8.93 15.44 31.68
N LEU A 12 -9.57 14.61 32.50
CA LEU A 12 -9.13 13.22 32.73
C LEU A 12 -9.26 12.36 31.47
N LEU A 13 -10.37 12.48 30.73
CA LEU A 13 -10.59 11.79 29.46
C LEU A 13 -9.59 12.21 28.38
N ALA A 14 -9.29 13.50 28.27
CA ALA A 14 -8.28 14.00 27.33
C ALA A 14 -6.88 13.46 27.64
N VAL A 15 -6.50 13.42 28.92
CA VAL A 15 -5.22 12.84 29.35
C VAL A 15 -5.15 11.34 29.06
N LEU A 16 -6.25 10.60 29.26
CA LEU A 16 -6.31 9.17 28.96
C LEU A 16 -6.21 8.89 27.46
N ILE A 17 -6.90 9.66 26.63
CA ILE A 17 -6.83 9.54 25.16
C ILE A 17 -5.42 9.84 24.66
N VAL A 18 -4.78 10.92 25.15
CA VAL A 18 -3.40 11.25 24.78
C VAL A 18 -2.43 10.17 25.26
N ALA A 19 -2.60 9.64 26.47
CA ALA A 19 -1.75 8.55 26.98
C ALA A 19 -1.90 7.26 26.16
N VAL A 20 -3.11 6.92 25.71
CA VAL A 20 -3.34 5.77 24.83
C VAL A 20 -2.69 6.01 23.47
N LEU A 21 -2.88 7.18 22.86
CA LEU A 21 -2.29 7.52 21.55
C LEU A 21 -0.76 7.58 21.57
N VAL A 22 -0.17 8.14 22.64
CA VAL A 22 1.29 8.16 22.83
C VAL A 22 1.79 6.74 23.11
N GLY A 23 1.06 5.94 23.89
CA GLY A 23 1.40 4.54 24.15
C GLY A 23 1.40 3.70 22.88
N SER A 24 0.38 3.83 22.02
CA SER A 24 0.32 3.11 20.75
C SER A 24 1.34 3.62 19.74
N ALA A 25 1.60 4.94 19.66
CA ALA A 25 2.67 5.47 18.81
C ALA A 25 4.07 5.00 19.23
N VAL A 26 4.32 4.90 20.54
CA VAL A 26 5.59 4.38 21.09
C VAL A 26 5.72 2.87 20.84
N ILE A 27 4.64 2.10 20.94
CA ILE A 27 4.65 0.66 20.60
C ILE A 27 4.93 0.45 19.11
N VAL A 28 4.30 1.22 18.22
CA VAL A 28 4.59 1.18 16.77
C VAL A 28 6.04 1.55 16.47
N TYR A 29 6.57 2.60 17.11
CA TYR A 29 7.95 3.03 16.90
C TYR A 29 8.98 2.00 17.41
N LEU A 30 8.72 1.37 18.56
CA LEU A 30 9.61 0.35 19.13
C LEU A 30 9.54 -0.99 18.38
N HIS A 31 8.37 -1.37 17.85
CA HIS A 31 8.22 -2.58 17.03
C HIS A 31 8.94 -2.44 15.67
N ASN A 32 8.97 -1.23 15.10
CA ASN A 32 9.64 -0.97 13.82
C ASN A 32 11.17 -0.95 13.93
N ALA A 33 11.73 -0.67 15.10
CA ALA A 33 13.18 -0.64 15.32
C ALA A 33 13.82 -2.04 15.45
N ASP A 34 13.02 -3.11 15.65
CA ASP A 34 13.49 -4.47 15.92
C ASP A 34 13.53 -5.38 14.67
N ASN A 35 13.27 -4.83 13.48
CA ASN A 35 13.27 -5.58 12.20
C ASN A 35 14.67 -6.04 11.72
N THR A 36 15.71 -5.99 12.55
CA THR A 36 17.10 -6.27 12.14
C THR A 36 17.62 -7.67 12.52
N ASP A 37 16.81 -8.54 13.14
CA ASP A 37 17.25 -9.91 13.47
C ASP A 37 16.13 -10.96 13.24
N ARG A 38 15.78 -11.23 11.97
CA ARG A 38 14.71 -12.18 11.58
C ARG A 38 15.25 -13.56 11.18
N GLY A 39 15.70 -14.33 12.17
CA GLY A 39 16.22 -15.69 11.99
C GLY A 39 15.52 -16.80 12.80
N ASP A 40 14.43 -16.53 13.54
CA ASP A 40 13.95 -17.46 14.58
C ASP A 40 12.70 -18.30 14.25
N GLY A 41 12.14 -18.19 13.03
CA GLY A 41 10.97 -18.98 12.63
C GLY A 41 9.64 -18.52 13.24
N THR A 42 9.60 -17.34 13.86
CA THR A 42 8.36 -16.59 14.05
C THR A 42 8.06 -15.84 12.73
N GLY A 43 6.88 -16.06 12.15
CA GLY A 43 6.50 -15.39 10.89
C GLY A 43 6.46 -13.86 11.06
N ASP A 44 6.61 -13.12 9.97
CA ASP A 44 6.46 -11.68 9.92
C ASP A 44 5.07 -11.26 10.40
N SER A 45 5.05 -10.26 11.27
CA SER A 45 3.81 -9.73 11.85
C SER A 45 3.56 -8.31 11.35
N TYR A 46 2.39 -8.08 10.80
CA TYR A 46 1.91 -6.79 10.36
C TYR A 46 0.80 -6.30 11.27
N ASN A 47 0.80 -5.01 11.59
CA ASN A 47 -0.19 -4.40 12.47
C ASN A 47 -0.58 -3.02 11.92
N TRP A 48 -1.87 -2.75 11.82
CA TRP A 48 -2.36 -1.45 11.35
C TRP A 48 -3.74 -1.14 11.91
N ILE A 49 -4.16 0.12 11.78
CA ILE A 49 -5.49 0.58 12.18
C ILE A 49 -6.22 1.06 10.92
N TYR A 50 -7.42 0.54 10.71
CA TYR A 50 -8.31 1.01 9.65
C TYR A 50 -9.70 1.33 10.25
N GLN A 51 -10.21 2.54 9.98
CA GLN A 51 -11.47 3.05 10.53
C GLN A 51 -11.63 2.83 12.06
N GLY A 52 -10.53 2.92 12.82
CA GLY A 52 -10.52 2.76 14.27
C GLY A 52 -10.50 1.32 14.78
N VAL A 53 -10.43 0.32 13.89
CA VAL A 53 -10.26 -1.10 14.22
C VAL A 53 -8.79 -1.48 14.04
N GLU A 54 -8.23 -2.19 15.03
CA GLU A 54 -6.86 -2.71 14.97
C GLU A 54 -6.84 -4.08 14.29
N PHE A 55 -5.95 -4.24 13.31
CA PHE A 55 -5.74 -5.47 12.56
C PHE A 55 -4.34 -6.00 12.79
N ARG A 56 -4.24 -7.34 12.81
CA ARG A 56 -2.97 -8.06 12.93
C ARG A 56 -2.95 -9.21 11.94
N LEU A 57 -1.85 -9.37 11.22
CA LEU A 57 -1.65 -10.43 10.25
C LEU A 57 -0.26 -11.04 10.43
N GLY A 58 -0.21 -12.37 10.56
CA GLY A 58 1.04 -13.12 10.54
C GLY A 58 1.24 -13.76 9.17
N LEU A 59 2.44 -13.65 8.60
CA LEU A 59 2.81 -14.25 7.32
C LEU A 59 4.16 -14.95 7.45
N ASN A 60 4.29 -16.16 6.89
CA ASN A 60 5.57 -16.85 6.88
C ASN A 60 6.31 -16.55 5.58
N LEU A 61 7.28 -15.63 5.64
CA LEU A 61 8.10 -15.28 4.49
C LEU A 61 9.34 -16.18 4.39
N ASN A 62 9.56 -16.72 3.19
CA ASN A 62 10.78 -17.47 2.90
C ASN A 62 11.88 -16.52 2.41
N TYR A 63 12.66 -15.98 3.35
CA TYR A 63 13.77 -15.08 3.05
C TYR A 63 14.89 -15.68 2.19
N ASN A 64 14.95 -17.01 2.05
CA ASN A 64 15.89 -17.63 1.11
C ASN A 64 15.61 -17.22 -0.35
N LEU A 65 14.40 -16.72 -0.66
CA LEU A 65 14.06 -16.20 -1.97
C LEU A 65 14.80 -14.89 -2.30
N LEU A 66 15.21 -14.07 -1.32
CA LEU A 66 15.96 -12.83 -1.61
C LEU A 66 17.24 -13.07 -2.39
N ALA A 67 17.93 -14.19 -2.13
CA ALA A 67 19.14 -14.56 -2.85
C ALA A 67 18.88 -14.92 -4.33
N TYR A 68 17.64 -15.26 -4.69
CA TYR A 68 17.25 -15.53 -6.07
C TYR A 68 17.00 -14.24 -6.87
N TYR A 69 16.59 -13.18 -6.18
CA TYR A 69 16.23 -11.90 -6.79
C TYR A 69 17.36 -10.86 -6.79
N ASP A 70 18.58 -11.30 -6.49
CA ASP A 70 19.79 -10.48 -6.38
C ASP A 70 19.95 -9.50 -7.58
N PRO A 71 19.96 -8.18 -7.33
CA PRO A 71 20.08 -7.16 -8.36
C PRO A 71 21.40 -7.25 -9.15
N ASP A 72 22.45 -7.87 -8.59
CA ASP A 72 23.71 -8.09 -9.30
C ASP A 72 23.57 -9.15 -10.41
N ASN A 73 22.53 -9.99 -10.36
CA ASN A 73 22.29 -11.05 -11.33
C ASN A 73 21.26 -10.69 -12.42
N VAL A 74 20.35 -9.74 -12.14
CA VAL A 74 19.31 -9.30 -13.08
C VAL A 74 19.02 -7.81 -12.89
N GLU A 75 19.38 -7.00 -13.88
CA GLU A 75 19.03 -5.58 -13.95
C GLU A 75 17.56 -5.43 -14.39
N ARG A 76 16.73 -4.85 -13.51
CA ARG A 76 15.30 -4.60 -13.73
C ARG A 76 15.05 -3.11 -13.72
N VAL A 77 15.41 -2.42 -14.79
CA VAL A 77 15.16 -0.97 -14.92
C VAL A 77 13.95 -0.75 -15.86
N PRO A 78 12.99 0.12 -15.50
CA PRO A 78 11.90 0.49 -16.39
C PRO A 78 12.41 1.02 -17.73
N ASP A 79 11.63 0.84 -18.80
CA ASP A 79 11.99 1.46 -20.09
C ASP A 79 12.01 2.98 -19.93
N SER A 80 13.07 3.62 -20.44
CA SER A 80 13.19 5.07 -20.49
C SER A 80 12.12 5.74 -21.36
N ASN A 81 11.53 5.00 -22.31
CA ASN A 81 10.44 5.48 -23.15
C ASN A 81 9.12 5.48 -22.36
N SER A 82 8.52 6.65 -22.16
CA SER A 82 7.25 6.83 -21.44
C SER A 82 6.10 5.96 -21.98
N ASP A 83 6.08 5.69 -23.29
CA ASP A 83 5.02 4.93 -23.95
C ASP A 83 5.08 3.43 -23.62
N SER A 84 6.27 2.88 -23.33
CA SER A 84 6.49 1.47 -22.98
C SER A 84 6.82 1.25 -21.51
N ARG A 85 7.25 2.30 -20.80
CA ARG A 85 7.67 2.26 -19.38
C ARG A 85 6.64 1.54 -18.53
N GLY A 86 5.38 1.91 -18.66
CA GLY A 86 4.37 1.32 -17.80
C GLY A 86 3.81 -0.02 -18.30
N SER A 87 4.01 -0.42 -19.56
CA SER A 87 3.75 -1.81 -20.01
C SER A 87 4.71 -2.76 -19.32
N ASN A 88 5.95 -2.34 -19.08
CA ASN A 88 6.87 -3.14 -18.28
C ASN A 88 6.45 -3.20 -16.81
N ILE A 89 5.86 -2.14 -16.23
CA ILE A 89 5.44 -2.15 -14.83
C ILE A 89 4.26 -3.11 -14.60
N ILE A 90 3.32 -3.20 -15.55
CA ILE A 90 2.17 -4.11 -15.36
C ILE A 90 2.58 -5.59 -15.38
N ASP A 91 3.61 -5.95 -16.15
CA ASP A 91 4.18 -7.29 -16.13
C ASP A 91 4.67 -7.70 -14.74
N TYR A 92 5.11 -6.73 -13.92
CA TYR A 92 5.61 -6.97 -12.56
C TYR A 92 4.48 -7.17 -11.56
N VAL A 93 3.36 -6.48 -11.76
CA VAL A 93 2.13 -6.75 -11.02
C VAL A 93 1.69 -8.20 -11.24
N MET A 94 1.71 -8.64 -12.49
CA MET A 94 1.27 -9.99 -12.87
C MET A 94 2.29 -11.08 -12.54
N ALA A 95 3.58 -10.75 -12.46
CA ALA A 95 4.66 -11.71 -12.24
C ALA A 95 4.44 -12.57 -10.99
N ASP A 96 3.98 -11.96 -9.91
CA ASP A 96 3.84 -12.65 -8.62
C ASP A 96 2.40 -12.98 -8.25
N ALA A 97 1.41 -12.19 -8.70
CA ALA A 97 0.02 -12.36 -8.28
C ALA A 97 -0.53 -13.77 -8.56
N ASP A 98 -0.22 -14.32 -9.74
CA ASP A 98 -0.69 -15.65 -10.15
C ASP A 98 0.28 -16.77 -9.80
N ASN A 99 1.54 -16.44 -9.55
CA ASN A 99 2.62 -17.44 -9.48
C ASN A 99 3.16 -17.68 -8.08
N LEU A 100 2.87 -16.79 -7.11
CA LEU A 100 3.38 -16.92 -5.75
C LEU A 100 2.28 -17.16 -4.72
N ASP A 101 2.31 -18.35 -4.11
CA ASP A 101 1.38 -18.75 -3.05
C ASP A 101 1.38 -17.79 -1.84
N VAL A 102 2.50 -17.12 -1.57
CA VAL A 102 2.60 -16.16 -0.46
C VAL A 102 1.80 -14.89 -0.71
N ILE A 103 1.77 -14.39 -1.97
CA ILE A 103 0.96 -13.23 -2.36
C ILE A 103 -0.53 -13.59 -2.30
N LYS A 104 -0.90 -14.77 -2.79
CA LYS A 104 -2.28 -15.28 -2.69
C LYS A 104 -2.72 -15.43 -1.24
N GLN A 105 -1.88 -16.04 -0.39
CA GLN A 105 -2.18 -16.19 1.04
C GLN A 105 -2.33 -14.84 1.75
N LEU A 106 -1.50 -13.85 1.43
CA LEU A 106 -1.60 -12.50 1.97
C LEU A 106 -2.91 -11.84 1.51
N SER A 107 -3.21 -11.86 0.22
CA SER A 107 -4.45 -11.34 -0.36
C SER A 107 -5.68 -11.97 0.31
N GLU A 108 -5.78 -13.30 0.35
CA GLU A 108 -6.89 -13.99 1.00
C GLU A 108 -7.03 -13.67 2.49
N SER A 109 -5.91 -13.45 3.18
CA SER A 109 -5.92 -13.07 4.60
C SER A 109 -6.44 -11.66 4.79
N LEU A 110 -6.08 -10.71 3.92
CA LEU A 110 -6.63 -9.36 3.92
C LEU A 110 -8.14 -9.38 3.64
N ILE A 111 -8.60 -10.17 2.65
CA ILE A 111 -10.04 -10.37 2.37
C ILE A 111 -10.76 -10.88 3.62
N ARG A 112 -10.23 -11.94 4.25
CA ARG A 112 -10.83 -12.53 5.46
C ARG A 112 -10.92 -11.51 6.60
N LEU A 113 -9.84 -10.80 6.90
CA LEU A 113 -9.81 -9.80 7.98
C LEU A 113 -10.82 -8.68 7.73
N TYR A 114 -10.91 -8.21 6.49
CA TYR A 114 -11.86 -7.17 6.14
C TYR A 114 -13.31 -7.69 6.21
N HIS A 115 -13.57 -8.89 5.70
CA HIS A 115 -14.90 -9.50 5.78
C HIS A 115 -15.36 -9.75 7.21
N ASP A 116 -14.47 -10.20 8.08
CA ASP A 116 -14.77 -10.44 9.50
C ASP A 116 -15.14 -9.13 10.23
N ALA A 117 -14.54 -8.01 9.83
CA ALA A 117 -14.79 -6.71 10.46
C ALA A 117 -15.98 -5.95 9.86
N TYR A 118 -16.23 -6.06 8.54
CA TYR A 118 -17.16 -5.18 7.81
C TYR A 118 -18.25 -5.91 7.02
N GLY A 119 -18.21 -7.24 6.89
CA GLY A 119 -19.19 -8.06 6.16
C GLY A 119 -18.70 -8.58 4.80
N THR A 120 -19.52 -9.37 4.10
CA THR A 120 -19.08 -10.21 2.97
C THR A 120 -19.26 -9.62 1.56
N ASP A 121 -19.97 -8.50 1.41
CA ASP A 121 -20.31 -7.88 0.10
C ASP A 121 -19.44 -6.64 -0.18
N THR A 122 -18.14 -6.71 0.11
CA THR A 122 -17.37 -5.51 0.43
C THR A 122 -16.16 -5.25 -0.46
N LEU A 123 -15.98 -5.99 -1.58
CA LEU A 123 -14.93 -5.73 -2.57
C LEU A 123 -15.23 -4.49 -3.44
N GLY A 124 -15.38 -3.34 -2.79
CA GLY A 124 -15.53 -2.02 -3.40
C GLY A 124 -14.43 -1.06 -2.91
N GLN A 125 -14.72 0.24 -2.91
CA GLN A 125 -13.77 1.27 -2.48
C GLN A 125 -13.21 1.03 -1.06
N GLY A 126 -14.05 0.57 -0.12
CA GLY A 126 -13.63 0.36 1.27
C GLY A 126 -12.56 -0.73 1.46
N TYR A 127 -12.62 -1.83 0.71
CA TYR A 127 -11.57 -2.85 0.77
C TYR A 127 -10.27 -2.35 0.15
N ALA A 128 -10.35 -1.59 -0.95
CA ALA A 128 -9.17 -0.97 -1.54
C ALA A 128 -8.49 0.01 -0.55
N ASP A 129 -9.28 0.86 0.12
CA ASP A 129 -8.79 1.74 1.20
C ASP A 129 -8.18 0.95 2.37
N PHE A 130 -8.76 -0.19 2.73
CA PHE A 130 -8.25 -1.07 3.77
C PHE A 130 -6.87 -1.64 3.42
N VAL A 131 -6.71 -2.19 2.21
CA VAL A 131 -5.40 -2.68 1.73
C VAL A 131 -4.40 -1.53 1.61
N LEU A 132 -4.85 -0.34 1.22
CA LEU A 132 -3.98 0.84 1.11
C LEU A 132 -3.43 1.24 2.49
N SER A 133 -4.27 1.17 3.51
CA SER A 133 -3.86 1.41 4.90
C SER A 133 -2.87 0.37 5.41
N PHE A 134 -3.01 -0.89 4.99
CA PHE A 134 -2.05 -1.95 5.29
C PHE A 134 -0.66 -1.61 4.72
N ILE A 135 -0.58 -1.24 3.44
CA ILE A 135 0.69 -0.87 2.78
C ILE A 135 1.35 0.31 3.50
N ARG A 136 0.63 1.42 3.65
CA ARG A 136 1.17 2.65 4.25
C ARG A 136 1.62 2.51 5.70
N SER A 137 1.07 1.52 6.43
CA SER A 137 1.39 1.31 7.86
C SER A 137 2.54 0.34 8.09
N ASN A 138 2.82 -0.55 7.12
CA ASN A 138 3.70 -1.69 7.34
C ASN A 138 4.96 -1.68 6.47
N PHE A 139 5.05 -0.79 5.48
CA PHE A 139 6.19 -0.70 4.58
C PHE A 139 6.87 0.66 4.73
N ASN A 140 8.20 0.65 4.67
CA ASN A 140 9.00 1.87 4.71
C ASN A 140 9.20 2.43 3.31
N TYR A 141 9.31 3.76 3.24
CA TYR A 141 9.80 4.43 2.05
C TYR A 141 11.33 4.37 2.02
N GLU A 142 11.91 3.81 0.97
CA GLU A 142 13.36 3.79 0.77
C GLU A 142 13.68 3.91 -0.72
N LEU A 143 14.77 4.60 -1.08
CA LEU A 143 15.14 4.77 -2.49
C LEU A 143 15.94 3.56 -3.00
N ASP A 144 15.76 3.24 -4.29
CA ASP A 144 16.41 2.09 -4.93
C ASP A 144 17.92 2.07 -4.75
N PHE A 145 18.57 3.22 -4.83
CA PHE A 145 20.02 3.29 -4.67
C PHE A 145 20.47 2.76 -3.29
N PHE A 146 19.68 2.98 -2.24
CA PHE A 146 20.00 2.47 -0.91
C PHE A 146 19.61 1.00 -0.72
N MET A 147 18.58 0.51 -1.42
CA MET A 147 18.11 -0.88 -1.31
C MET A 147 18.82 -1.88 -2.23
N TYR A 148 19.19 -1.43 -3.43
CA TYR A 148 19.66 -2.24 -4.56
C TYR A 148 20.98 -1.74 -5.15
N GLY A 149 21.50 -0.58 -4.73
CA GLY A 149 22.77 -0.05 -5.21
C GLY A 149 22.71 0.61 -6.60
N MET A 150 21.52 0.70 -7.20
CA MET A 150 21.28 1.33 -8.50
C MET A 150 19.98 2.14 -8.49
N PRO A 151 19.87 3.22 -9.28
CA PRO A 151 18.63 3.99 -9.40
C PRO A 151 17.60 3.29 -10.28
N ASP A 152 16.32 3.61 -10.07
CA ASP A 152 15.17 3.16 -10.87
C ASP A 152 15.11 1.63 -11.01
N TYR A 153 15.36 0.92 -9.91
CA TYR A 153 15.21 -0.53 -9.85
C TYR A 153 13.75 -0.89 -9.64
N MET A 154 13.18 -1.64 -10.57
CA MET A 154 11.80 -2.11 -10.48
C MET A 154 11.76 -3.43 -9.71
N ALA A 155 11.34 -3.35 -8.45
CA ALA A 155 11.21 -4.54 -7.61
C ALA A 155 9.98 -5.36 -8.01
N LEU A 156 10.11 -6.68 -7.96
CA LEU A 156 8.97 -7.58 -7.96
C LEU A 156 8.19 -7.44 -6.65
N PRO A 157 6.87 -7.67 -6.64
CA PRO A 157 6.06 -7.61 -5.41
C PRO A 157 6.66 -8.39 -4.24
N ILE A 158 7.22 -9.58 -4.50
CA ILE A 158 7.86 -10.40 -3.47
C ILE A 158 9.12 -9.77 -2.88
N GLU A 159 9.88 -9.01 -3.66
CA GLU A 159 11.07 -8.33 -3.16
C GLU A 159 10.72 -7.21 -2.20
N THR A 160 9.74 -6.37 -2.59
CA THR A 160 9.18 -5.33 -1.73
C THR A 160 8.60 -5.94 -0.46
N LEU A 161 7.90 -7.07 -0.57
CA LEU A 161 7.36 -7.82 0.57
C LEU A 161 8.45 -8.30 1.53
N LEU A 162 9.51 -8.92 0.99
CA LEU A 162 10.62 -9.46 1.77
C LEU A 162 11.48 -8.36 2.41
N LYS A 163 11.74 -7.26 1.69
CA LYS A 163 12.52 -6.14 2.21
C LYS A 163 11.74 -5.29 3.21
N GLY A 164 10.40 -5.28 3.13
CA GLY A 164 9.55 -4.42 3.96
C GLY A 164 9.71 -2.93 3.64
N ALA A 165 10.23 -2.62 2.45
CA ALA A 165 10.48 -1.26 1.99
C ALA A 165 10.45 -1.20 0.46
N GLY A 166 10.16 -0.01 -0.06
CA GLY A 166 10.11 0.29 -1.49
C GLY A 166 10.04 1.79 -1.72
N ASP A 167 10.33 2.24 -2.93
CA ASP A 167 10.01 3.60 -3.35
C ASP A 167 8.55 3.70 -3.83
N ARG A 168 8.18 4.74 -4.59
CA ARG A 168 6.77 4.96 -5.00
C ARG A 168 6.32 3.91 -5.98
N GLU A 169 7.19 3.52 -6.91
CA GLU A 169 6.97 2.53 -7.93
C GLU A 169 6.81 1.14 -7.28
N ASP A 170 7.75 0.74 -6.42
CA ASP A 170 7.74 -0.56 -5.76
C ASP A 170 6.49 -0.79 -4.88
N LEU A 171 6.11 0.22 -4.08
CA LEU A 171 4.94 0.14 -3.22
C LEU A 171 3.63 0.15 -4.03
N SER A 172 3.60 0.90 -5.14
CA SER A 172 2.47 0.89 -6.07
C SER A 172 2.27 -0.48 -6.72
N VAL A 173 3.37 -1.11 -7.17
CA VAL A 173 3.33 -2.45 -7.77
C VAL A 173 2.87 -3.49 -6.75
N LEU A 174 3.40 -3.49 -5.52
CA LEU A 174 2.96 -4.40 -4.46
C LEU A 174 1.46 -4.22 -4.14
N TYR A 175 1.00 -2.97 -3.97
CA TYR A 175 -0.42 -2.70 -3.70
C TYR A 175 -1.33 -3.17 -4.84
N ALA A 176 -0.99 -2.85 -6.08
CA ALA A 176 -1.75 -3.29 -7.26
C ALA A 176 -1.80 -4.82 -7.35
N THR A 177 -0.69 -5.50 -7.05
CA THR A 177 -0.60 -6.98 -7.02
C THR A 177 -1.57 -7.59 -6.02
N LEU A 178 -1.67 -7.02 -4.81
CA LEU A 178 -2.59 -7.51 -3.78
C LEU A 178 -4.05 -7.31 -4.16
N LEU A 179 -4.38 -6.17 -4.78
CA LEU A 179 -5.73 -5.90 -5.28
C LEU A 179 -6.09 -6.81 -6.46
N TYR A 180 -5.18 -7.00 -7.40
CA TYR A 180 -5.35 -7.93 -8.51
C TYR A 180 -5.61 -9.36 -8.00
N ALA A 181 -4.77 -9.83 -7.08
CA ALA A 181 -4.95 -11.12 -6.41
C ALA A 181 -6.23 -11.18 -5.54
N SER A 182 -6.87 -10.05 -5.24
CA SER A 182 -8.17 -9.98 -4.57
C SER A 182 -9.36 -9.96 -5.53
N GLY A 183 -9.11 -9.89 -6.84
CA GLY A 183 -10.13 -9.89 -7.90
C GLY A 183 -10.48 -8.52 -8.46
N TYR A 184 -9.66 -7.49 -8.25
CA TYR A 184 -9.85 -6.19 -8.88
C TYR A 184 -9.16 -6.10 -10.24
N ASP A 185 -9.77 -5.36 -11.16
CA ASP A 185 -9.03 -4.81 -12.30
C ASP A 185 -8.17 -3.64 -11.78
N VAL A 186 -6.86 -3.71 -12.02
CA VAL A 186 -5.90 -2.71 -11.53
C VAL A 186 -5.09 -2.10 -12.66
N GLY A 187 -4.44 -0.99 -12.36
CA GLY A 187 -3.44 -0.43 -13.24
C GLY A 187 -2.40 0.39 -12.51
N ILE A 188 -1.54 1.03 -13.28
CA ILE A 188 -0.54 1.99 -12.81
C ILE A 188 -0.72 3.27 -13.61
N ILE A 189 -0.93 4.39 -12.90
CA ILE A 189 -0.94 5.73 -13.45
C ILE A 189 0.48 6.29 -13.33
N VAL A 190 1.08 6.63 -14.46
CA VAL A 190 2.37 7.31 -14.49
C VAL A 190 2.14 8.80 -14.71
N TYR A 191 2.61 9.60 -13.76
CA TYR A 191 2.80 11.05 -13.87
C TYR A 191 4.28 11.33 -14.17
N LYS A 192 4.57 12.52 -14.70
CA LYS A 192 5.90 12.94 -15.13
C LYS A 192 7.02 12.67 -14.10
N ASN A 193 6.71 12.79 -12.80
CA ASN A 193 7.66 12.56 -11.72
C ASN A 193 7.13 11.59 -10.65
N HIS A 194 6.12 10.76 -10.94
CA HIS A 194 5.48 9.93 -9.92
C HIS A 194 4.70 8.77 -10.55
N ALA A 195 4.86 7.56 -10.04
CA ALA A 195 3.97 6.43 -10.36
C ALA A 195 3.02 6.18 -9.19
N MET A 196 1.78 5.86 -9.51
CA MET A 196 0.72 5.59 -8.55
C MET A 196 -0.10 4.40 -9.02
N ALA A 197 -0.43 3.48 -8.11
CA ALA A 197 -1.37 2.41 -8.43
C ALA A 197 -2.76 2.96 -8.77
N SER A 198 -3.56 2.20 -9.50
CA SER A 198 -4.96 2.51 -9.74
C SER A 198 -5.84 1.27 -9.69
N VAL A 199 -7.10 1.48 -9.37
CA VAL A 199 -8.08 0.41 -9.21
C VAL A 199 -9.38 0.77 -9.91
N LYS A 200 -9.95 -0.18 -10.64
CA LYS A 200 -11.29 -0.04 -11.20
C LYS A 200 -12.32 -0.16 -10.10
N LEU A 201 -13.28 0.77 -10.09
CA LEU A 201 -14.40 0.72 -9.16
C LEU A 201 -15.71 0.95 -9.92
N ASP A 202 -16.64 -0.01 -9.81
CA ASP A 202 -17.99 0.09 -10.38
C ASP A 202 -18.79 1.23 -9.73
N SER A 203 -18.50 1.52 -8.47
CA SER A 203 -19.04 2.65 -7.73
C SER A 203 -17.96 3.35 -6.92
N PHE A 204 -17.95 4.67 -6.99
CA PHE A 204 -17.00 5.52 -6.28
C PHE A 204 -17.73 6.62 -5.52
N GLU A 205 -17.46 6.70 -4.23
CA GLU A 205 -17.99 7.73 -3.35
C GLU A 205 -17.03 8.91 -3.28
N ILE A 206 -17.50 10.05 -3.79
CA ILE A 206 -16.75 11.31 -3.68
C ILE A 206 -16.81 11.78 -2.23
N SER A 207 -15.66 11.88 -1.59
CA SER A 207 -15.45 12.56 -0.32
C SER A 207 -14.99 14.01 -0.53
N ASN A 208 -15.44 14.91 0.36
CA ASN A 208 -14.96 16.29 0.40
C ASN A 208 -13.79 16.38 1.39
N ASN A 209 -12.63 15.87 0.98
CA ASN A 209 -11.48 15.62 1.84
C ASN A 209 -10.33 16.62 1.65
N GLY A 210 -10.49 17.61 0.75
CA GLY A 210 -9.47 18.61 0.43
C GLY A 210 -8.35 18.12 -0.51
N TYR A 211 -8.39 16.85 -0.94
CA TYR A 211 -7.48 16.28 -1.93
C TYR A 211 -8.06 16.39 -3.34
N HIS A 212 -7.19 16.20 -4.34
CA HIS A 212 -7.59 16.19 -5.73
C HIS A 212 -8.02 14.79 -6.16
N LEU A 213 -9.10 14.72 -6.93
CA LEU A 213 -9.54 13.48 -7.54
C LEU A 213 -8.49 13.02 -8.58
N SER A 214 -7.92 11.85 -8.35
CA SER A 214 -7.15 11.10 -9.34
C SER A 214 -8.05 10.04 -9.95
N CYS A 215 -8.55 10.31 -11.14
CA CYS A 215 -9.45 9.41 -11.86
C CYS A 215 -9.15 9.50 -13.34
N MET A 216 -9.17 8.36 -14.01
CA MET A 216 -9.00 8.27 -15.44
C MET A 216 -9.92 7.22 -16.04
N GLU A 217 -10.23 7.36 -17.32
CA GLU A 217 -11.18 6.50 -18.03
C GLU A 217 -10.48 5.70 -19.13
N HIS A 218 -10.82 4.42 -19.24
CA HIS A 218 -10.38 3.54 -20.31
C HIS A 218 -11.43 2.48 -20.62
N ASN A 219 -11.72 2.29 -21.91
CA ASN A 219 -12.80 1.40 -22.37
C ASN A 219 -14.15 1.65 -21.68
N SER A 220 -14.43 2.91 -21.31
CA SER A 220 -15.62 3.33 -20.53
C SER A 220 -15.63 2.90 -19.06
N GLU A 221 -14.54 2.33 -18.56
CA GLU A 221 -14.32 1.98 -17.16
C GLU A 221 -13.47 3.04 -16.47
N LYS A 222 -13.70 3.25 -15.17
CA LYS A 222 -13.00 4.27 -14.38
C LYS A 222 -12.01 3.66 -13.41
N TYR A 223 -10.80 4.18 -13.46
CA TYR A 223 -9.69 3.80 -12.60
C TYR A 223 -9.32 4.97 -11.69
N TYR A 224 -9.20 4.66 -10.41
CA TYR A 224 -9.01 5.62 -9.34
C TYR A 224 -7.61 5.47 -8.75
N GLY A 225 -6.86 6.57 -8.68
CA GLY A 225 -5.46 6.57 -8.21
C GLY A 225 -5.34 6.25 -6.72
N CYS A 226 -4.31 5.50 -6.35
CA CYS A 226 -4.05 4.99 -5.03
C CYS A 226 -2.62 5.35 -4.60
N GLU A 227 -2.48 6.43 -3.84
CA GLU A 227 -1.18 6.91 -3.35
C GLU A 227 -0.62 5.96 -2.28
N THR A 228 0.43 5.19 -2.54
CA THR A 228 0.94 4.18 -1.61
C THR A 228 1.97 4.71 -0.61
N THR A 229 2.44 5.95 -0.78
CA THR A 229 3.52 6.53 0.03
C THR A 229 3.16 6.51 1.53
N PRO A 230 4.02 5.95 2.40
CA PRO A 230 3.84 5.99 3.85
C PRO A 230 3.71 7.44 4.35
N GLY A 231 2.71 7.68 5.20
CA GLY A 231 2.39 9.02 5.70
C GLY A 231 1.45 9.86 4.82
N ALA A 232 1.06 9.37 3.64
CA ALA A 232 -0.05 9.96 2.89
C ALA A 232 -1.40 9.63 3.57
N TYR A 233 -2.32 10.60 3.56
CA TYR A 233 -3.63 10.49 4.22
C TYR A 233 -4.81 10.48 3.25
N CYS A 234 -4.57 10.59 1.94
CA CYS A 234 -5.64 10.61 0.95
C CYS A 234 -6.22 9.19 0.77
N PRO A 235 -7.56 9.05 0.68
CA PRO A 235 -8.19 7.77 0.36
C PRO A 235 -7.98 7.41 -1.12
N VAL A 236 -8.34 6.19 -1.48
CA VAL A 236 -8.42 5.72 -2.87
C VAL A 236 -9.21 6.71 -3.72
N GLY A 237 -8.71 6.97 -4.93
CA GLY A 237 -9.20 7.96 -5.88
C GLY A 237 -8.71 9.38 -5.64
N TYR A 238 -7.83 9.60 -4.66
CA TYR A 238 -7.31 10.92 -4.36
C TYR A 238 -5.79 10.96 -4.27
N ALA A 239 -5.23 12.11 -4.63
CA ALA A 239 -3.80 12.38 -4.52
C ALA A 239 -3.55 13.80 -3.99
N ASP A 240 -2.35 14.01 -3.44
CA ASP A 240 -1.90 15.34 -2.99
C ASP A 240 -1.73 16.29 -4.19
N HIS A 241 -2.00 17.58 -3.98
CA HIS A 241 -1.99 18.63 -5.00
C HIS A 241 -0.65 18.68 -5.77
N ASP A 242 0.46 18.41 -5.08
CA ASP A 242 1.81 18.51 -5.66
C ASP A 242 2.14 17.37 -6.65
N LEU A 243 1.31 16.33 -6.72
CA LEU A 243 1.58 15.11 -7.52
C LEU A 243 0.87 15.12 -8.88
N ILE A 244 -0.18 15.91 -9.06
CA ILE A 244 -1.06 15.87 -10.25
C ILE A 244 -0.69 16.96 -11.29
N GLY A 245 0.42 17.68 -11.07
CA GLY A 245 0.74 18.94 -11.76
C GLY A 245 1.00 18.85 -13.27
N ASP A 246 1.47 17.72 -13.80
CA ASP A 246 1.76 17.54 -15.23
C ASP A 246 1.38 16.10 -15.65
N ILE A 247 0.21 15.94 -16.27
CA ILE A 247 -0.27 14.67 -16.83
C ILE A 247 0.51 14.39 -18.12
N ASP A 248 1.45 13.45 -18.04
CA ASP A 248 2.01 12.73 -19.19
C ASP A 248 1.52 11.27 -19.05
N THR A 249 0.21 11.08 -19.23
CA THR A 249 -0.50 9.93 -18.69
C THR A 249 -0.47 8.73 -19.63
N ALA A 250 0.14 7.65 -19.16
CA ALA A 250 -0.20 6.29 -19.55
C ALA A 250 -0.88 5.59 -18.36
N ILE A 251 -1.89 4.77 -18.65
CA ILE A 251 -2.48 3.84 -17.69
C ILE A 251 -2.43 2.48 -18.33
N LEU A 252 -1.91 1.52 -17.57
CA LEU A 252 -1.71 0.17 -18.07
C LEU A 252 -2.44 -0.78 -17.16
N TYR A 253 -3.11 -1.73 -17.79
CA TYR A 253 -4.15 -2.53 -17.17
C TYR A 253 -3.68 -3.96 -17.05
N ALA A 254 -3.83 -4.51 -15.85
CA ALA A 254 -3.68 -5.92 -15.60
C ALA A 254 -5.03 -6.60 -15.90
N ASN A 255 -5.48 -6.61 -17.16
CA ASN A 255 -6.64 -7.39 -17.57
C ASN A 255 -6.25 -8.30 -18.74
N GLU A 256 -6.69 -9.56 -18.67
CA GLU A 256 -6.42 -10.69 -19.58
C GLU A 256 -6.41 -10.37 -21.09
#